data_AF-A0A661BUE0-F1
#
_entry.id   AF-A0A661BUE0-F1
#
_cell.length_a   1.000
_cell.length_b   1.000
_cell.length_c   1.000
_cell.angle_alpha   90.00
_cell.angle_beta   90.00
_cell.angle_gamma   90.00
#
_symmetry.space_group_name_H-M   'P 1'
#
loop_
_entity.id
_entity.type
_entity.pdbx_description
1 polymer ?
#
loop_
_entity_poly.entity_id
_entity_poly.type
_entity_poly.pdbx_seq_one_letter_code
_entity_poly.pdbx_strand_id
1 'polypeptide(L)'
;MTTLSRIFGLARDIVIAYFFAAGTGSDAFFVAFKIPNYLRRLFAEGGFSQAFVPVLTEYKNQRDEGAVQDLLNYVSGRLALVLFCVTVIGI
;
A
#
# COMPACT_ATOMS: atom_id res chain seq x y z
N MET A 1 -11.12 -12.19 7.93
CA MET A 1 -10.28 -11.05 8.34
C MET A 1 -11.15 -9.88 8.79
N THR A 2 -11.94 -9.93 9.88
CA THR A 2 -12.92 -8.83 10.06
C THR A 2 -13.35 -8.44 11.47
N THR A 3 -13.39 -9.29 12.49
CA THR A 3 -13.87 -8.85 13.83
C THR A 3 -12.74 -8.41 14.74
N LEU A 4 -11.71 -9.23 14.90
CA LEU A 4 -10.59 -8.92 15.79
C LEU A 4 -9.85 -7.64 15.36
N SER A 5 -9.57 -7.51 14.05
CA SER A 5 -8.89 -6.32 13.49
C SER A 5 -9.74 -5.05 13.62
N ARG A 6 -11.08 -5.16 13.55
CA ARG A 6 -11.99 -4.03 13.79
C ARG A 6 -12.03 -3.62 15.26
N ILE A 7 -11.99 -4.59 16.18
CA ILE A 7 -11.95 -4.32 17.63
C ILE A 7 -10.63 -3.64 18.00
N PHE A 8 -9.50 -4.11 17.47
CA PHE A 8 -8.20 -3.45 17.66
C PHE A 8 -8.16 -2.04 17.04
N GLY A 9 -8.79 -1.85 15.88
CA GLY A 9 -8.95 -0.52 15.27
C GLY A 9 -9.77 0.44 16.15
N LEU A 10 -10.91 -0.02 16.67
CA LEU A 10 -11.76 0.74 17.60
C LEU A 10 -11.02 1.09 18.89
N ALA A 11 -10.32 0.13 19.49
CA ALA A 11 -9.54 0.37 20.70
C ALA A 11 -8.44 1.43 20.46
N ARG A 12 -7.75 1.36 19.32
CA ARG A 12 -6.78 2.38 18.92
C ARG A 12 -7.42 3.76 18.80
N ASP A 13 -8.55 3.85 18.10
CA ASP A 13 -9.23 5.12 17.85
C ASP A 13 -9.76 5.75 19.17
N ILE A 14 -10.23 4.93 20.13
CA ILE A 14 -10.61 5.37 21.47
C ILE A 14 -9.41 5.90 22.25
N VAL A 15 -8.27 5.19 22.21
CA VAL A 15 -7.03 5.62 22.87
C VAL A 15 -6.55 6.94 22.28
N ILE A 16 -6.53 7.09 20.96
CA ILE A 16 -6.14 8.36 20.30
C ILE A 16 -7.10 9.48 20.70
N ALA A 17 -8.42 9.24 20.68
CA ALA A 17 -9.40 10.24 21.07
C ALA A 17 -9.26 10.66 22.54
N TYR A 18 -8.87 9.74 23.42
CA TYR A 18 -8.62 10.02 24.84
C TYR A 18 -7.33 10.83 25.07
N PHE A 19 -6.24 10.49 24.38
CA PHE A 19 -4.95 11.19 24.53
C PHE A 19 -4.87 12.51 23.76
N PHE A 20 -5.56 12.64 22.62
CA PHE A 20 -5.52 13.82 21.75
C PHE A 20 -6.79 14.68 21.80
N ALA A 21 -7.67 14.44 22.79
CA ALA A 21 -8.90 15.17 23.14
C ALA A 21 -9.25 16.35 22.20
N ALA A 22 -10.05 16.10 21.16
CA ALA A 22 -10.65 17.10 20.27
C ALA A 22 -9.74 18.28 19.83
N GLY A 23 -8.45 18.02 19.63
CA GLY A 23 -7.47 19.01 19.18
C GLY A 23 -6.88 18.70 17.80
N THR A 24 -6.22 19.69 17.21
CA THR A 24 -5.51 19.65 15.90
C THR A 24 -4.50 18.51 15.75
N GLY A 25 -4.06 17.87 16.86
CA GLY A 25 -3.19 16.70 16.83
C GLY A 25 -3.88 15.41 16.36
N SER A 26 -5.21 15.29 16.51
CA SER A 26 -5.94 14.09 16.07
C SER A 26 -6.05 14.01 14.55
N ASP A 27 -6.30 15.14 13.87
CA ASP A 27 -6.35 15.22 12.42
C ASP A 27 -5.01 14.86 11.77
N ALA A 28 -3.89 15.35 12.32
CA ALA A 28 -2.54 15.02 11.85
C ALA A 28 -2.26 13.51 11.97
N PHE A 29 -2.67 12.89 13.09
CA PHE A 29 -2.55 11.46 13.28
C PHE A 29 -3.38 10.68 12.26
N PHE A 30 -4.66 11.03 12.06
CA PHE A 30 -5.50 10.33 11.07
C PHE A 30 -5.00 10.48 9.63
N VAL A 31 -4.46 11.65 9.27
CA VAL A 31 -3.82 11.86 7.96
C VAL A 31 -2.57 11.00 7.80
N ALA A 32 -1.71 10.92 8.82
CA ALA A 32 -0.52 10.07 8.80
C ALA A 32 -0.85 8.59 8.60
N PHE A 33 -1.96 8.09 9.16
CA PHE A 33 -2.41 6.70 8.95
C PHE A 33 -3.19 6.48 7.65
N LYS A 34 -3.72 7.54 7.01
CA LYS A 34 -4.44 7.43 5.73
C LYS A 34 -3.50 7.11 4.58
N ILE A 35 -2.36 7.81 4.49
CA ILE A 35 -1.39 7.65 3.39
C ILE A 35 -0.94 6.19 3.21
N PRO A 36 -0.40 5.48 4.23
CA PRO A 36 0.00 4.09 4.09
C PRO A 36 -1.20 3.16 3.86
N ASN A 37 -2.38 3.47 4.41
CA ASN A 37 -3.58 2.67 4.15
C ASN A 37 -4.07 2.77 2.72
N TYR A 38 -4.00 3.96 2.09
CA TYR A 38 -4.33 4.12 0.68
C TYR A 38 -3.36 3.34 -0.22
N LEU A 39 -2.05 3.39 0.08
CA LEU A 39 -1.05 2.60 -0.65
C LEU A 39 -1.31 1.09 -0.49
N ARG A 40 -1.57 0.62 0.74
CA ARG A 40 -1.96 -0.77 1.00
C ARG A 40 -3.21 -1.16 0.19
N ARG A 41 -4.18 -0.26 0.10
CA ARG A 41 -5.39 -0.46 -0.72
C ARG A 41 -5.09 -0.60 -2.20
N LEU A 42 -4.28 0.29 -2.76
CA LEU A 42 -3.92 0.29 -4.17
C LEU A 42 -3.09 -0.94 -4.57
N PHE A 43 -2.11 -1.31 -3.73
CA PHE A 43 -1.13 -2.35 -4.08
C PHE A 43 -1.44 -3.74 -3.51
N ALA A 44 -2.01 -3.84 -2.30
CA ALA A 44 -2.17 -5.12 -1.58
C ALA A 44 -3.60 -5.66 -1.54
N GLU A 45 -4.63 -4.83 -1.76
CA GLU A 45 -6.03 -5.29 -1.80
C GLU A 45 -6.47 -5.80 -3.19
N GLY A 46 -5.51 -6.07 -4.09
CA GLY A 46 -5.74 -6.78 -5.35
C GLY A 46 -5.81 -5.90 -6.61
N GLY A 47 -5.84 -4.57 -6.48
CA GLY A 47 -5.82 -3.66 -7.64
C GLY A 47 -4.58 -3.82 -8.51
N PHE A 48 -3.41 -3.99 -7.88
CA PHE A 48 -2.17 -4.31 -8.59
C PHE A 48 -2.27 -5.66 -9.32
N SER A 49 -2.70 -6.73 -8.64
CA SER A 49 -2.81 -8.06 -9.26
C SER A 49 -3.81 -8.08 -10.43
N GLN A 50 -4.92 -7.35 -10.36
CA GLN A 50 -5.89 -7.24 -11.44
C GLN A 50 -5.31 -6.61 -12.71
N ALA A 51 -4.44 -5.61 -12.58
CA ALA A 51 -3.80 -4.96 -13.72
C ALA A 51 -2.52 -5.70 -14.19
N PHE A 52 -1.77 -6.28 -13.26
CA PHE A 52 -0.45 -6.87 -13.53
C PHE A 52 -0.51 -8.30 -14.07
N VAL A 53 -1.41 -9.14 -13.55
CA VAL A 53 -1.51 -10.56 -13.94
C VAL A 53 -1.85 -10.73 -15.43
N PRO A 54 -2.78 -9.97 -16.04
CA PRO A 54 -3.05 -10.07 -17.47
C PRO A 54 -1.83 -9.72 -18.33
N VAL A 55 -1.12 -8.64 -18.00
CA VAL A 55 0.08 -8.19 -18.72
C VAL A 55 1.20 -9.22 -18.60
N LEU A 56 1.43 -9.78 -17.41
CA LEU A 56 2.43 -10.83 -17.21
C LEU A 56 2.09 -12.09 -18.01
N THR A 57 0.81 -12.46 -18.05
CA THR A 57 0.32 -13.63 -18.80
C THR A 57 0.50 -13.42 -20.31
N GLU A 58 0.24 -12.21 -20.81
CA GLU A 58 0.47 -11.85 -22.20
C GLU A 58 1.95 -11.95 -22.59
N TYR A 59 2.85 -11.39 -21.76
CA TYR A 59 4.29 -11.49 -21.97
C TYR A 59 4.79 -12.94 -21.94
N LYS A 60 4.27 -13.76 -21.00
CA LYS A 60 4.65 -15.16 -20.88
C LYS A 60 4.19 -16.02 -22.07
N ASN A 61 3.08 -15.67 -22.71
CA ASN A 61 2.52 -16.43 -23.83
C ASN A 61 3.04 -15.98 -25.20
N GLN A 62 3.41 -14.70 -25.37
CA GLN A 62 3.78 -14.13 -26.67
C GLN A 62 5.27 -13.78 -26.80
N ARG A 63 6.04 -13.74 -25.71
CA ARG A 63 7.44 -13.29 -25.71
C ARG A 63 8.37 -14.33 -25.08
N ASP A 64 9.65 -14.14 -25.36
CA ASP A 64 10.74 -14.95 -24.82
C ASP A 64 10.91 -14.76 -23.30
N GLU A 65 11.52 -15.73 -22.62
CA GLU A 65 11.70 -15.70 -21.15
C GLU A 65 12.45 -14.45 -20.68
N GLY A 66 13.39 -13.96 -21.50
CA GLY A 66 14.12 -12.72 -21.23
C GLY A 66 13.22 -11.48 -21.12
N ALA A 67 12.19 -11.38 -21.97
CA ALA A 67 11.27 -10.25 -21.95
C ALA A 67 10.37 -10.24 -20.70
N VAL A 68 10.06 -11.43 -20.17
CA VAL A 68 9.33 -11.57 -18.89
C VAL A 68 10.21 -11.12 -17.73
N GLN A 69 11.50 -11.50 -17.72
CA GLN A 69 12.44 -11.07 -16.70
C GLN A 69 12.67 -9.55 -16.74
N ASP A 70 12.79 -8.96 -17.93
CA ASP A 70 12.91 -7.51 -18.10
C ASP A 70 11.68 -6.78 -17.54
N LEU A 71 10.47 -7.24 -17.88
CA LEU A 71 9.22 -6.69 -17.34
C LEU A 71 9.22 -6.73 -15.80
N LEU A 72 9.61 -7.86 -15.21
CA LEU A 72 9.68 -8.04 -13.77
C LEU A 72 10.71 -7.10 -13.13
N ASN A 73 11.89 -6.95 -13.73
CA ASN A 73 12.94 -6.06 -13.26
C ASN A 73 12.49 -4.59 -13.33
N TYR A 74 11.85 -4.18 -14.42
CA TYR A 74 11.32 -2.81 -14.55
C TYR A 74 10.21 -2.51 -13.54
N VAL A 75 9.26 -3.44 -13.36
CA VAL A 75 8.12 -3.24 -12.45
C VAL A 75 8.59 -3.24 -10.99
N SER A 76 9.41 -4.21 -10.59
CA SER A 76 9.96 -4.27 -9.23
C SER A 76 10.86 -3.08 -8.92
N GLY A 77 11.74 -2.69 -9.86
CA GLY A 77 12.62 -1.53 -9.70
C GLY A 77 11.84 -0.22 -9.55
N ARG A 78 10.81 0.00 -10.38
CA ARG A 78 9.95 1.19 -10.27
C ARG A 78 9.15 1.22 -8.97
N LEU A 79 8.56 0.09 -8.56
CA LEU A 79 7.82 0.01 -7.30
C LEU A 79 8.73 0.24 -6.10
N ALA A 80 9.92 -0.35 -6.10
CA ALA A 80 10.92 -0.16 -5.04
C ALA A 80 11.37 1.30 -4.96
N LEU A 81 11.63 1.96 -6.10
CA LEU A 81 12.01 3.37 -6.14
C LEU A 81 10.89 4.27 -5.61
N VAL A 82 9.65 4.06 -6.05
CA VAL A 82 8.49 4.83 -5.55
C VAL A 82 8.31 4.62 -4.05
N LEU A 83 8.37 3.37 -3.57
CA LEU A 83 8.26 3.07 -2.15
C LEU A 83 9.39 3.72 -1.34
N PHE A 84 10.62 3.68 -1.85
CA PHE A 84 11.77 4.31 -1.24
C PHE A 84 11.58 5.83 -1.13
N CYS A 85 11.20 6.51 -2.22
CA CYS A 85 10.92 7.95 -2.20
C CYS A 85 9.80 8.31 -1.21
N VAL A 86 8.70 7.54 -1.18
CA VAL A 86 7.60 7.76 -0.23
C VAL A 86 8.08 7.59 1.21
N THR A 87 8.92 6.59 1.47
CA THR A 87 9.47 6.32 2.82
C THR A 87 10.40 7.45 3.26
N VAL A 88 11.28 7.91 2.36
CA VAL A 88 12.20 9.03 2.64
C VAL A 88 11.47 10.34 2.86
N ILE A 89 10.36 10.60 2.14
CA ILE A 89 9.53 11.79 2.35
C ILE A 89 8.70 11.69 3.64
N GLY A 90 8.32 10.47 4.02
CA GLY A 90 7.47 10.21 5.19
C GLY A 90 8.21 10.14 6.53
N ILE A 91 9.53 9.95 6.51
CA ILE A 91 10.44 10.04 7.68
C ILE A 91 10.95 11.47 7.79
#